data_AF-A0A7K4QCA1-F1
#
_entry.id   AF-A0A7K4QCA1-F1
#
_cell.length_a   1.000
_cell.length_b   1.000
_cell.length_c   1.000
_cell.angle_alpha   90.00
_cell.angle_beta   90.00
_cell.angle_gamma   90.00
#
_symmetry.space_group_name_H-M   'P 1'
#
loop_
_entity.id
_entity.type
_entity.pdbx_description
1 polymer ?
#
loop_
_entity_poly.entity_id
_entity_poly.type
_entity_poly.pdbx_seq_one_letter_code
_entity_poly.pdbx_strand_id
1 'polypeptide(L)'
;DVRRAKSHTSCPAPEDKRTKPKKPAENEQNPCSAVYRRPYRDRVIHLLALRTYKKPELLARLKRDGVMQKDKGTLAKILQQVAKWNAKDNSFSLKEHLFQTLQTDWPGYTEVDRQKLKLILSGKSAPSQNSTNTSQATSLAPSERDAPARP
;
A
#
# COMPACT_ATOMS: atom_id res chain seq x y z
N ASP A 1 -68.28 29.86 25.82
CA ASP A 1 -67.82 30.52 24.58
C ASP A 1 -66.70 31.49 24.94
N VAL A 2 -65.43 31.09 24.77
CA VAL A 2 -64.28 31.94 25.13
C VAL A 2 -63.59 32.41 23.85
N ARG A 3 -63.59 33.72 23.67
CA ARG A 3 -63.17 34.43 22.47
C ARG A 3 -61.64 34.44 22.37
N ARG A 4 -61.14 34.01 21.21
CA ARG A 4 -59.73 34.03 20.81
C ARG A 4 -59.27 35.48 20.54
N ALA A 5 -58.39 36.00 21.38
CA ALA A 5 -57.69 37.26 21.13
C ALA A 5 -56.35 37.01 20.41
N LYS A 6 -56.08 37.87 19.42
CA LYS A 6 -54.90 37.88 18.56
C LYS A 6 -53.74 38.58 19.27
N SER A 7 -52.53 38.04 19.18
CA SER A 7 -51.30 38.76 19.55
C SER A 7 -50.47 38.98 18.29
N HIS A 8 -50.59 40.17 17.73
CA HIS A 8 -49.61 40.72 16.79
C HIS A 8 -48.41 41.20 17.61
N THR A 9 -47.21 40.71 17.30
CA THR A 9 -45.97 41.47 17.51
C THR A 9 -45.15 41.38 16.23
N SER A 10 -45.00 42.54 15.60
CA SER A 10 -44.12 42.78 14.46
C SER A 10 -42.70 42.99 14.99
N CYS A 11 -41.72 42.33 14.41
CA CYS A 11 -40.31 42.72 14.53
C CYS A 11 -39.78 43.07 13.13
N PRO A 12 -39.30 44.30 12.90
CA PRO A 12 -38.73 44.72 11.63
C PRO A 12 -37.24 44.32 11.48
N ALA A 13 -36.85 44.21 10.20
CA ALA A 13 -35.55 43.99 9.54
C ALA A 13 -34.29 44.67 10.18
N PRO A 14 -33.03 44.34 9.79
CA PRO A 14 -32.58 43.85 8.47
C PRO A 14 -31.47 42.77 8.42
N GLU A 15 -31.30 42.22 7.22
CA GLU A 15 -30.12 41.47 6.79
C GLU A 15 -28.83 42.29 6.98
N ASP A 16 -27.89 41.77 7.77
CA ASP A 16 -26.48 42.06 7.59
C ASP A 16 -25.71 40.74 7.38
N LYS A 17 -25.16 40.62 6.19
CA LYS A 17 -24.29 39.55 5.78
C LYS A 17 -22.91 39.76 6.41
N ARG A 18 -22.65 39.20 7.59
CA ARG A 18 -21.25 38.86 7.91
C ARG A 18 -21.04 37.77 8.95
N THR A 19 -20.27 36.79 8.48
CA THR A 19 -19.26 36.03 9.24
C THR A 19 -19.78 35.09 10.32
N LYS A 20 -19.97 33.83 9.93
CA LYS A 20 -19.68 32.71 10.83
C LYS A 20 -18.41 32.01 10.38
N PRO A 21 -17.57 31.61 11.35
CA PRO A 21 -16.13 31.54 11.17
C PRO A 21 -15.71 30.14 10.72
N LYS A 22 -14.61 30.13 9.96
CA LYS A 22 -13.54 29.12 9.96
C LYS A 22 -13.99 27.65 9.92
N LYS A 23 -13.81 27.07 8.73
CA LYS A 23 -13.46 25.67 8.47
C LYS A 23 -13.00 24.95 9.76
N PRO A 24 -13.50 23.75 10.10
CA PRO A 24 -12.56 22.74 10.54
C PRO A 24 -11.69 22.50 9.31
N ALA A 25 -10.54 23.17 9.27
CA ALA A 25 -9.42 22.60 8.55
C ALA A 25 -9.20 21.25 9.22
N GLU A 26 -9.81 20.20 8.67
CA GLU A 26 -9.38 18.81 8.86
C GLU A 26 -8.03 18.69 8.14
N ASN A 27 -7.08 19.48 8.60
CA ASN A 27 -5.67 19.40 8.30
C ASN A 27 -5.01 18.67 9.46
N GLU A 28 -5.51 17.47 9.72
CA GLU A 28 -4.64 16.41 10.15
C GLU A 28 -4.76 15.37 9.06
N GLN A 29 -3.95 15.57 8.02
CA GLN A 29 -3.53 14.52 7.09
C GLN A 29 -2.81 13.45 7.92
N ASN A 30 -3.57 12.74 8.76
CA ASN A 30 -3.10 11.53 9.37
C ASN A 30 -2.86 10.59 8.18
N PRO A 31 -1.62 10.17 7.90
CA PRO A 31 -1.34 9.34 6.73
C PRO A 31 -2.23 8.08 6.73
N CYS A 32 -2.61 7.60 7.93
CA CYS A 32 -3.60 6.53 8.09
C CYS A 32 -4.99 6.90 7.55
N SER A 33 -5.48 8.14 7.70
CA SER A 33 -6.78 8.57 7.15
C SER A 33 -6.74 8.72 5.63
N ALA A 34 -5.64 9.25 5.08
CA ALA A 34 -5.45 9.39 3.64
C ALA A 34 -5.35 8.03 2.95
N VAL A 35 -4.63 7.07 3.55
CA VAL A 35 -4.65 5.66 3.12
C VAL A 35 -6.06 5.09 3.30
N TYR A 36 -6.72 5.36 4.44
CA TYR A 36 -8.09 4.91 4.76
C TYR A 36 -9.17 5.39 3.77
N ARG A 37 -8.92 6.44 2.98
CA ARG A 37 -9.84 6.87 1.92
C ARG A 37 -9.67 6.14 0.59
N ARG A 38 -8.57 5.43 0.38
CA ARG A 38 -8.30 4.67 -0.86
C ARG A 38 -9.06 3.35 -0.88
N PRO A 39 -9.46 2.80 -2.04
CA PRO A 39 -10.18 1.53 -2.07
C PRO A 39 -9.28 0.40 -1.53
N TYR A 40 -9.88 -0.52 -0.78
CA TYR A 40 -9.14 -1.57 -0.08
C TYR A 40 -8.27 -2.43 -1.02
N ARG A 41 -8.78 -2.70 -2.23
CA ARG A 41 -8.05 -3.38 -3.30
C ARG A 41 -6.73 -2.68 -3.62
N ASP A 42 -6.76 -1.39 -3.87
CA ASP A 42 -5.56 -0.63 -4.22
C ASP A 42 -4.55 -0.63 -3.08
N ARG A 43 -5.00 -0.60 -1.83
CA ARG A 43 -4.07 -0.71 -0.68
C ARG A 43 -3.29 -2.01 -0.69
N VAL A 44 -3.98 -3.13 -0.92
CA VAL A 44 -3.35 -4.45 -0.98
C VAL A 44 -2.37 -4.51 -2.16
N ILE A 45 -2.76 -3.94 -3.30
CA ILE A 45 -1.90 -3.82 -4.48
C ILE A 45 -0.63 -3.02 -4.14
N HIS A 46 -0.76 -1.85 -3.51
CA HIS A 46 0.36 -0.98 -3.16
C HIS A 46 1.30 -1.61 -2.12
N LEU A 47 0.77 -2.40 -1.18
CA LEU A 47 1.60 -3.17 -0.26
C LEU A 47 2.41 -4.25 -1.00
N LEU A 48 1.74 -5.07 -1.81
CA LEU A 48 2.37 -6.16 -2.57
C LEU A 48 3.33 -5.67 -3.67
N ALA A 49 3.16 -4.43 -4.12
CA ALA A 49 4.06 -3.82 -5.10
C ALA A 49 5.49 -3.66 -4.58
N LEU A 50 5.65 -3.37 -3.28
CA LEU A 50 6.95 -3.12 -2.67
C LEU A 50 7.69 -4.41 -2.32
N ARG A 51 6.97 -5.46 -1.93
CA ARG A 51 7.52 -6.78 -1.62
C ARG A 51 6.45 -7.87 -1.62
N THR A 52 6.88 -9.12 -1.64
CA THR A 52 6.01 -10.25 -1.34
C THR A 52 5.67 -10.26 0.15
N TYR A 53 4.42 -10.58 0.47
CA TYR A 53 3.92 -10.61 1.84
C TYR A 53 3.28 -11.95 2.17
N LYS A 54 3.45 -12.43 3.40
CA LYS A 54 2.69 -13.57 3.94
C LYS A 54 1.31 -13.09 4.43
N LYS A 55 0.32 -13.99 4.46
CA LYS A 55 -1.03 -13.67 4.97
C LYS A 55 -1.05 -12.98 6.35
N PRO A 56 -0.39 -13.52 7.40
CA PRO A 56 -0.40 -12.89 8.73
C PRO A 56 0.35 -11.55 8.75
N GLU A 57 1.49 -11.45 8.05
CA GLU A 57 2.25 -10.19 7.95
C GLU A 57 1.46 -9.09 7.26
N LEU A 58 0.78 -9.43 6.16
CA LEU A 58 -0.04 -8.49 5.43
C LEU A 58 -1.20 -7.98 6.29
N LEU A 59 -1.88 -8.89 7.01
CA LEU A 59 -2.98 -8.55 7.89
C LEU A 59 -2.52 -7.63 9.04
N ALA A 60 -1.37 -7.92 9.65
CA ALA A 60 -0.80 -7.10 10.71
C ALA A 60 -0.44 -5.70 10.20
N ARG A 61 0.12 -5.61 8.98
CA ARG A 61 0.46 -4.32 8.36
C ARG A 61 -0.79 -3.50 8.04
N LEU A 62 -1.79 -4.12 7.43
CA LEU A 62 -3.09 -3.49 7.17
C LEU A 62 -3.72 -2.94 8.46
N LYS A 63 -3.73 -3.74 9.54
CA LYS A 63 -4.27 -3.30 10.84
C LYS A 63 -3.51 -2.08 11.40
N ARG A 64 -2.18 -2.06 11.27
CA ARG A 64 -1.34 -0.94 11.73
C ARG A 64 -1.62 0.35 10.95
N ASP A 65 -1.83 0.22 9.64
CA ASP A 65 -2.13 1.35 8.76
C ASP A 65 -3.59 1.85 8.90
N GLY A 66 -4.31 1.42 9.94
CA GLY A 66 -5.72 1.75 10.18
C GLY A 66 -6.69 1.09 9.21
N VAL A 67 -6.21 0.10 8.43
CA VAL A 67 -6.98 -0.61 7.42
C VAL A 67 -7.62 -1.85 8.04
N MET A 68 -8.77 -1.64 8.69
CA MET A 68 -9.57 -2.76 9.19
C MET A 68 -10.45 -3.32 8.08
N GLN A 69 -10.37 -4.64 7.92
CA GLN A 69 -11.22 -5.36 7.00
C GLN A 69 -12.34 -6.03 7.77
N LYS A 70 -13.59 -5.77 7.37
CA LYS A 70 -14.76 -6.32 8.04
C LYS A 70 -14.85 -7.85 7.95
N ASP A 71 -14.30 -8.46 6.90
CA ASP A 71 -14.49 -9.88 6.59
C ASP A 71 -13.23 -10.54 6.03
N LYS A 72 -12.54 -11.40 6.79
CA LYS A 72 -11.30 -12.09 6.36
C LYS A 72 -11.39 -12.75 4.96
N GLY A 73 -12.58 -13.13 4.51
CA GLY A 73 -12.84 -13.69 3.19
C GLY A 73 -12.62 -12.71 2.03
N THR A 74 -12.89 -11.41 2.22
CA THR A 74 -12.73 -10.40 1.16
C THR A 74 -11.27 -10.14 0.85
N LEU A 75 -10.40 -10.07 1.87
CA LEU A 75 -8.94 -10.03 1.65
C LEU A 75 -8.46 -11.24 0.86
N ALA A 76 -8.95 -12.45 1.18
CA ALA A 76 -8.58 -13.65 0.44
C ALA A 76 -9.00 -13.58 -1.04
N LYS A 77 -10.23 -13.12 -1.32
CA LYS A 77 -10.74 -12.91 -2.70
C LYS A 77 -9.90 -11.89 -3.46
N ILE A 78 -9.59 -10.76 -2.83
CA ILE A 78 -8.75 -9.71 -3.44
C ILE A 78 -7.36 -10.25 -3.72
N LEU A 79 -6.73 -10.95 -2.77
CA LEU A 79 -5.42 -11.56 -2.97
C LEU A 79 -5.41 -12.54 -4.14
N GLN A 80 -6.45 -13.36 -4.31
CA GLN A 80 -6.56 -14.25 -5.45
C GLN A 80 -6.64 -13.49 -6.80
N GLN A 81 -7.32 -12.34 -6.80
CA GLN A 81 -7.45 -11.50 -7.99
C GLN A 81 -6.17 -10.71 -8.29
N VAL A 82 -5.52 -10.14 -7.28
CA VAL A 82 -4.40 -9.20 -7.47
C VAL A 82 -3.02 -9.81 -7.30
N ALA A 83 -2.92 -10.94 -6.63
CA ALA A 83 -1.66 -11.59 -6.30
C ALA A 83 -1.60 -13.03 -6.84
N LYS A 84 -0.38 -13.52 -7.05
CA LYS A 84 -0.07 -14.93 -7.21
C LYS A 84 0.25 -15.49 -5.83
N TRP A 85 -0.46 -16.53 -5.42
CA TRP A 85 -0.18 -17.25 -4.18
C TRP A 85 0.91 -18.29 -4.43
N ASN A 86 2.02 -18.19 -3.69
CA ASN A 86 3.09 -19.17 -3.69
C ASN A 86 2.88 -20.14 -2.53
N ALA A 87 2.44 -21.36 -2.85
CA ALA A 87 2.22 -22.41 -1.86
C ALA A 87 3.52 -22.83 -1.16
N LYS A 88 4.66 -22.74 -1.86
CA LYS A 88 5.99 -23.10 -1.33
C LYS A 88 6.38 -22.28 -0.10
N ASP A 89 6.18 -20.96 -0.16
CA ASP A 89 6.62 -20.03 0.88
C ASP A 89 5.45 -19.39 1.65
N ASN A 90 4.22 -19.76 1.30
CA ASN A 90 2.98 -19.15 1.78
C ASN A 90 2.96 -17.63 1.61
N SER A 91 3.52 -17.15 0.50
CA SER A 91 3.67 -15.74 0.18
C SER A 91 2.76 -15.32 -0.97
N PHE A 92 2.36 -14.05 -0.97
CA PHE A 92 1.59 -13.42 -2.03
C PHE A 92 2.50 -12.44 -2.76
N SER A 93 2.53 -12.55 -4.08
CA SER A 93 3.31 -11.69 -4.98
C SER A 93 2.38 -10.95 -5.92
N LEU A 94 2.58 -9.64 -6.14
CA LEU A 94 1.70 -8.87 -7.03
C LEU A 94 1.77 -9.39 -8.48
N LYS A 95 0.62 -9.44 -9.16
CA LYS A 95 0.57 -9.77 -10.59
C LYS A 95 1.16 -8.63 -11.42
N GLU A 96 1.87 -9.00 -12.49
CA GLU A 96 2.61 -8.05 -13.33
C GLU A 96 1.73 -6.97 -13.98
N HIS A 97 0.55 -7.36 -14.47
CA HIS A 97 -0.41 -6.44 -15.07
C HIS A 97 -1.00 -5.40 -14.11
N LEU A 98 -0.75 -5.52 -12.80
CA LEU A 98 -1.19 -4.52 -11.83
C LEU A 98 -0.13 -3.46 -11.56
N PHE A 99 1.11 -3.66 -12.00
CA PHE A 99 2.13 -2.63 -11.83
C PHE A 99 1.81 -1.35 -12.59
N GLN A 100 1.07 -1.44 -13.70
CA GLN A 100 0.55 -0.28 -14.43
C GLN A 100 -0.57 0.46 -13.67
N THR A 101 -1.18 -0.15 -12.66
CA THR A 101 -2.25 0.47 -11.84
C THR A 101 -1.72 1.16 -10.58
N LEU A 102 -0.40 1.19 -10.39
CA LEU A 102 0.24 1.73 -9.19
C LEU A 102 0.33 3.26 -9.24
N GLN A 103 0.08 3.88 -8.08
CA GLN A 103 0.17 5.32 -7.88
C GLN A 103 1.49 5.66 -7.19
N THR A 104 2.27 6.54 -7.81
CA THR A 104 3.55 7.01 -7.24
C THR A 104 3.33 8.00 -6.10
N ASP A 105 2.18 8.68 -6.06
CA ASP A 105 1.77 9.63 -5.01
C ASP A 105 1.05 8.99 -3.83
N TRP A 106 1.14 7.66 -3.68
CA TRP A 106 0.43 6.93 -2.64
C TRP A 106 0.75 7.46 -1.22
N PRO A 107 -0.26 7.80 -0.40
CA PRO A 107 -0.06 8.41 0.92
C PRO A 107 0.64 7.50 1.94
N GLY A 108 0.69 6.19 1.68
CA GLY A 108 1.42 5.22 2.51
C GLY A 108 2.87 4.97 2.08
N TYR A 109 3.34 5.62 1.01
CA TYR A 109 4.72 5.46 0.54
C TYR A 109 5.61 6.57 1.08
N THR A 110 6.68 6.14 1.74
CA THR A 110 7.83 6.99 2.03
C THR A 110 8.64 7.25 0.77
N GLU A 111 9.54 8.24 0.79
CA GLU A 111 10.44 8.52 -0.34
C GLU A 111 11.22 7.25 -0.76
N VAL A 112 11.67 6.48 0.22
CA VAL A 112 12.35 5.20 0.01
C VAL A 112 11.45 4.19 -0.71
N ASP A 113 10.17 4.11 -0.31
CA ASP A 113 9.21 3.21 -0.96
C ASP A 113 8.95 3.63 -2.42
N ARG A 114 8.91 4.94 -2.71
CA ARG A 114 8.73 5.48 -4.07
C ARG A 114 9.92 5.14 -4.97
N GLN A 115 11.14 5.31 -4.46
CA GLN A 115 12.35 4.90 -5.17
C GLN A 115 12.36 3.40 -5.44
N LYS A 116 11.98 2.59 -4.44
CA LYS A 116 11.87 1.15 -4.58
C LYS A 116 10.84 0.76 -5.64
N LEU A 117 9.67 1.38 -5.63
CA LEU A 117 8.63 1.17 -6.62
C LEU A 117 9.15 1.48 -8.03
N LYS A 118 9.88 2.59 -8.20
CA LYS A 118 10.47 2.98 -9.48
C LYS A 118 11.47 1.92 -9.97
N LEU A 119 12.32 1.39 -9.09
CA LEU A 119 13.25 0.30 -9.41
C LEU A 119 12.49 -0.98 -9.79
N ILE A 120 11.43 -1.32 -9.05
CA ILE A 120 10.59 -2.49 -9.30
C ILE A 120 9.83 -2.35 -10.63
N LEU A 121 9.39 -1.15 -11.00
CA LEU A 121 8.71 -0.89 -12.26
C LEU A 121 9.69 -0.95 -13.44
N SER A 122 10.89 -0.39 -13.27
CA SER A 122 11.96 -0.40 -14.28
C SER A 122 12.68 -1.74 -14.42
N GLY A 123 12.69 -2.55 -13.35
CA GLY A 123 13.35 -3.85 -13.31
C GLY A 123 12.46 -5.04 -13.67
N LYS A 124 11.13 -4.93 -13.53
CA LYS A 124 10.20 -5.99 -13.97
C LYS A 124 9.87 -5.97 -15.45
N SER A 125 10.20 -4.90 -16.16
CA SER A 125 10.26 -4.93 -17.63
C SER A 125 11.46 -5.73 -18.15
N ALA A 126 12.39 -6.14 -17.28
CA ALA A 126 13.42 -7.11 -17.60
C ALA A 126 13.08 -8.45 -16.94
N PRO A 127 13.19 -9.60 -17.64
CA PRO A 127 12.92 -10.91 -17.07
C PRO A 127 14.06 -11.32 -16.13
N SER A 128 14.24 -10.63 -15.01
CA SER A 128 15.23 -11.03 -14.02
C SER A 128 14.56 -11.90 -12.98
N GLN A 129 14.64 -13.21 -13.23
CA GLN A 129 14.54 -14.20 -12.18
C GLN A 129 15.54 -13.83 -11.09
N ASN A 130 15.07 -13.33 -9.95
CA ASN A 130 15.87 -13.34 -8.73
C ASN A 130 15.07 -13.99 -7.62
N SER A 131 15.05 -15.32 -7.69
CA SER A 131 14.82 -16.20 -6.56
C SER A 131 15.79 -17.37 -6.70
N THR A 132 17.08 -17.15 -6.44
CA THR A 132 18.01 -18.17 -5.90
C THR A 132 19.41 -17.60 -5.76
N ASN A 133 19.74 -17.20 -4.53
CA ASN A 133 20.90 -17.71 -3.79
C ASN A 133 21.97 -18.41 -4.63
N THR A 134 23.04 -17.70 -5.00
CA THR A 134 24.32 -18.34 -5.35
C THR A 134 25.41 -17.65 -4.56
N SER A 135 25.95 -18.44 -3.65
CA SER A 135 27.11 -18.23 -2.81
C SER A 135 28.22 -17.49 -3.53
N GLN A 136 28.94 -16.66 -2.77
CA GLN A 136 30.20 -16.07 -3.20
C GLN A 136 31.11 -17.17 -3.75
N ALA A 137 31.30 -17.14 -5.06
CA ALA A 137 32.30 -17.91 -5.77
C ALA A 137 33.61 -17.14 -5.67
N THR A 138 34.49 -17.54 -4.75
CA THR A 138 35.93 -17.34 -4.92
C THR A 138 36.49 -18.56 -5.63
N SER A 139 36.74 -18.35 -6.92
CA SER A 139 37.62 -19.04 -7.87
C SER A 139 38.03 -20.50 -7.65
N LEU A 140 37.60 -21.28 -8.64
CA LEU A 140 38.23 -22.45 -9.25
C LEU A 140 39.76 -22.58 -9.04
N ALA A 141 40.14 -23.72 -8.47
CA ALA A 141 41.40 -24.45 -8.73
C ALA A 141 41.46 -24.88 -10.23
N PRO A 142 42.59 -25.30 -10.85
CA PRO A 142 43.58 -26.26 -10.32
C PRO A 142 45.05 -25.91 -10.67
N SER A 143 46.01 -26.46 -9.92
CA SER A 143 47.35 -26.67 -10.49
C SER A 143 47.77 -28.07 -10.11
N GLU A 144 47.84 -28.90 -11.15
CA GLU A 144 48.04 -30.33 -11.09
C GLU A 144 49.37 -30.71 -10.46
N ARG A 145 49.33 -31.92 -9.92
CA ARG A 145 50.39 -32.66 -9.26
C ARG A 145 51.36 -33.24 -10.31
N ASP A 146 52.61 -33.37 -9.89
CA ASP A 146 53.55 -34.45 -10.24
C ASP A 146 54.45 -34.31 -11.48
N ALA A 147 55.76 -34.12 -11.23
CA ALA A 147 56.82 -35.03 -11.70
C ALA A 147 58.19 -34.63 -11.13
N PRO A 148 58.96 -35.55 -10.53
CA PRO A 148 60.39 -35.39 -10.29
C PRO A 148 61.20 -36.07 -11.42
N ALA A 149 62.18 -35.39 -12.00
CA ALA A 149 63.21 -36.06 -12.80
C ALA A 149 64.57 -35.34 -12.69
N ARG A 150 65.54 -36.10 -12.16
CA ARG A 150 66.99 -35.85 -12.12
C ARG A 150 67.61 -35.96 -13.53
N PRO A 151 68.85 -35.51 -13.76
CA PRO A 151 70.09 -36.12 -13.23
C PRO A 151 70.89 -35.24 -12.25
#